data_AF-A0A8W8MSX8-F1
#
_entry.id   AF-A0A8W8MSX8-F1
#
_cell.length_a   1.000
_cell.length_b   1.000
_cell.length_c   1.000
_cell.angle_alpha   90.00
_cell.angle_beta   90.00
_cell.angle_gamma   90.00
#
_symmetry.space_group_name_H-M   'P 1'
#
loop_
_entity.id
_entity.type
_entity.pdbx_description
1 polymer ?
#
loop_
_entity_poly.entity_id
_entity_poly.type
_entity_poly.pdbx_seq_one_letter_code
_entity_poly.pdbx_strand_id
1 'polypeptide(L)'
;MNQECLACSSDDQCVTLSSKKVHCVRAVSNLALHKPAKQSSTLKWAGVAYSANLAVDGNNGTDFVVDLCTSTEGGDTNPWWLVDLQAMYSIRSVRIFNRGMDEWGLDVSDRLRNATVIVGLTESDVNTP
;
A
#
# COMPACT_ATOMS: atom_id res chain seq x y z
N MET A 1 -21.18 16.26 19.16
CA MET A 1 -19.72 16.18 18.96
C MET A 1 -19.10 16.90 20.16
N ASN A 2 -18.37 16.21 21.03
CA ASN A 2 -17.86 16.81 22.27
C ASN A 2 -16.78 17.84 21.96
N GLN A 3 -16.85 19.00 22.58
CA GLN A 3 -15.94 20.14 22.35
C GLN A 3 -14.47 19.79 22.66
N GLU A 4 -14.23 18.74 23.45
CA GLU A 4 -12.90 18.22 23.78
C GLU A 4 -12.24 17.43 22.63
N CYS A 5 -13.02 16.88 21.68
CA CYS A 5 -12.45 16.22 20.49
C CYS A 5 -11.92 17.20 19.44
N LEU A 6 -12.28 18.49 19.53
CA LEU A 6 -11.77 19.54 18.63
C LEU A 6 -10.27 19.78 18.81
N ALA A 7 -9.68 19.31 19.93
CA ALA A 7 -8.24 19.40 20.17
C ALA A 7 -7.43 18.28 19.49
N CYS A 8 -8.09 17.25 18.96
CA CYS A 8 -7.39 16.17 18.24
C CYS A 8 -7.04 16.60 16.81
N SER A 9 -5.95 16.03 16.27
CA SER A 9 -5.65 16.16 14.84
C SER A 9 -6.77 15.52 14.02
N SER A 10 -6.96 15.97 12.77
CA SER A 10 -7.88 15.34 11.81
C SER A 10 -7.63 13.84 11.64
N ASP A 11 -6.40 13.42 11.88
CA ASP A 11 -5.92 12.06 11.64
C ASP A 11 -5.99 11.19 12.92
N ASP A 12 -6.36 11.78 14.06
CA ASP A 12 -6.47 11.08 15.33
C ASP A 12 -7.90 10.60 15.59
N GLN A 13 -8.03 9.38 16.10
CA GLN A 13 -9.30 8.93 16.65
C GLN A 13 -9.50 9.52 18.04
N CYS A 14 -10.59 10.26 18.21
CA CYS A 14 -11.02 10.72 19.53
C CYS A 14 -11.76 9.59 20.25
N VAL A 15 -11.16 9.05 21.31
CA VAL A 15 -11.80 8.04 22.16
C VAL A 15 -11.99 8.56 23.58
N THR A 16 -13.12 8.20 24.19
CA THR A 16 -13.38 8.46 25.61
C THR A 16 -13.15 7.17 26.38
N LEU A 17 -12.08 7.13 27.17
CA LEU A 17 -11.82 6.00 28.06
C LEU A 17 -12.61 6.15 29.37
N SER A 18 -12.73 5.07 30.14
CA SER A 18 -13.57 4.94 31.35
C SER A 18 -13.38 6.05 32.40
N SER A 19 -12.29 6.81 32.32
CA SER A 19 -11.96 7.94 33.19
C SER A 19 -12.57 9.29 32.78
N LYS A 20 -13.46 9.35 31.77
CA LYS A 20 -14.01 10.60 31.20
C LYS A 20 -12.96 11.55 30.60
N LYS A 21 -11.73 11.07 30.38
CA LYS A 21 -10.68 11.84 29.72
C LYS A 21 -10.68 11.52 28.23
N VAL A 22 -10.68 12.55 27.40
CA VAL A 22 -10.49 12.39 25.95
C VAL A 22 -9.04 12.03 25.67
N HIS A 23 -8.86 10.97 24.88
CA HIS A 23 -7.57 10.58 24.34
C HIS A 23 -7.63 10.68 22.82
N CYS A 24 -6.71 11.48 22.25
CA CYS A 24 -6.42 11.44 20.83
C CYS A 24 -5.49 10.25 20.60
N VAL A 25 -6.04 9.16 20.09
CA VAL A 25 -5.25 7.99 19.70
C VAL A 25 -4.90 8.17 18.24
N ARG A 26 -3.60 8.31 17.95
CA ARG A 26 -3.12 8.32 16.58
C ARG A 26 -3.35 6.94 15.98
N ALA A 27 -4.45 6.78 15.25
CA ALA A 27 -4.68 5.59 14.46
C ALA A 27 -3.63 5.61 13.34
N VAL A 28 -2.70 4.65 13.35
CA VAL A 28 -1.84 4.43 12.19
C VAL A 28 -2.72 3.74 11.15
N SER A 29 -3.43 4.55 10.37
CA SER A 29 -4.30 4.08 9.30
C SER A 29 -3.45 3.72 8.08
N ASN A 30 -3.76 2.58 7.46
CA ASN A 30 -3.21 2.26 6.14
C ASN A 30 -3.91 3.17 5.12
N LEU A 31 -3.26 4.28 4.78
CA LEU A 31 -3.78 5.27 3.83
C LEU A 31 -4.03 4.67 2.44
N ALA A 32 -3.25 3.65 2.07
CA ALA A 32 -3.32 3.01 0.77
C ALA A 32 -4.45 1.98 0.64
N LEU A 33 -5.05 1.54 1.75
CA LEU A 33 -6.09 0.49 1.73
C LEU A 33 -7.25 0.85 0.79
N HIS A 34 -7.51 -0.04 -0.16
CA HIS A 34 -8.50 0.05 -1.24
C HIS A 34 -8.41 1.32 -2.09
N LYS A 35 -7.24 1.95 -2.14
CA LYS A 35 -7.02 3.10 -3.03
C LYS A 35 -6.77 2.65 -4.46
N PRO A 36 -7.08 3.48 -5.46
CA PRO A 36 -6.76 3.19 -6.85
C PRO A 36 -5.26 2.96 -7.02
N ALA A 37 -4.89 1.83 -7.62
CA ALA A 37 -3.51 1.52 -7.95
C ALA A 37 -3.35 1.23 -9.45
N LYS A 38 -2.18 1.56 -9.98
CA LYS A 38 -1.73 1.32 -11.35
C LYS A 38 -0.34 0.70 -11.34
N GLN A 39 0.00 0.02 -12.42
CA GLN A 39 1.34 -0.50 -12.66
C GLN A 39 1.64 -0.48 -14.15
N SER A 40 2.92 -0.49 -14.51
CA SER A 40 3.42 -0.38 -15.89
C SER A 40 2.83 -1.44 -16.83
N SER A 41 2.73 -2.68 -16.36
CA SER A 41 2.17 -3.82 -17.11
C SER A 41 1.50 -4.79 -16.14
N THR A 42 0.61 -5.67 -16.59
CA THR A 42 -0.08 -6.64 -15.71
C THR A 42 0.10 -8.06 -16.21
N LEU A 43 0.78 -8.88 -15.41
CA LEU A 43 0.88 -10.31 -15.68
C LEU A 43 -0.50 -10.96 -15.59
N LYS A 44 -0.85 -11.71 -16.64
CA LYS A 44 -1.98 -12.64 -16.64
C LYS A 44 -1.43 -14.06 -16.69
N TRP A 45 -1.69 -14.84 -15.66
CA TRP A 45 -1.24 -16.23 -15.58
C TRP A 45 -2.30 -17.09 -14.90
N ALA A 46 -2.50 -18.31 -15.41
CA ALA A 46 -3.51 -19.25 -14.93
C ALA A 46 -4.95 -18.66 -14.84
N GLY A 47 -5.30 -17.74 -15.75
CA GLY A 47 -6.61 -17.07 -15.75
C GLY A 47 -6.78 -15.95 -14.72
N VAL A 48 -5.74 -15.67 -13.92
CA VAL A 48 -5.71 -14.59 -12.92
C VAL A 48 -4.92 -13.40 -13.48
N ALA A 49 -5.42 -12.19 -13.24
CA ALA A 49 -4.71 -10.95 -13.50
C ALA A 49 -4.09 -10.43 -12.20
N TYR A 50 -2.76 -10.40 -12.12
CA TYR A 50 -2.01 -9.96 -10.95
C TYR A 50 -1.91 -8.42 -10.91
N SER A 51 -3.08 -7.79 -10.80
CA SER A 51 -3.26 -6.34 -10.94
C SER A 51 -2.67 -5.54 -9.78
N ALA A 52 -2.44 -4.25 -10.02
CA ALA A 52 -1.89 -3.33 -9.03
C ALA A 52 -2.69 -3.25 -7.71
N ASN A 53 -4.00 -3.48 -7.75
CA ASN A 53 -4.87 -3.35 -6.58
C ASN A 53 -4.61 -4.42 -5.50
N LEU A 54 -3.95 -5.53 -5.84
CA LEU A 54 -3.60 -6.57 -4.87
C LEU A 54 -2.60 -6.08 -3.81
N ALA A 55 -1.80 -5.05 -4.08
CA ALA A 55 -0.89 -4.47 -3.08
C ALA A 55 -1.61 -3.59 -2.04
N VAL A 56 -2.90 -3.32 -2.24
CA VAL A 56 -3.71 -2.40 -1.43
C VAL A 56 -5.05 -3.01 -1.02
N ASP A 57 -5.22 -4.32 -1.14
CA ASP A 57 -6.46 -5.01 -0.79
C ASP A 57 -6.59 -5.37 0.70
N GLY A 58 -5.49 -5.22 1.46
CA GLY A 58 -5.42 -5.53 2.89
C GLY A 58 -4.91 -6.95 3.19
N ASN A 59 -4.62 -7.76 2.18
CA ASN A 59 -3.93 -9.04 2.35
C ASN A 59 -2.40 -8.80 2.37
N ASN A 60 -1.75 -9.14 3.49
CA ASN A 60 -0.29 -9.01 3.64
C ASN A 60 0.44 -10.34 3.39
N GLY A 61 -0.28 -11.35 2.89
CA GLY A 61 0.31 -12.61 2.48
C GLY A 61 1.35 -12.42 1.37
N THR A 62 2.35 -13.27 1.36
CA THR A 62 3.54 -13.13 0.50
C THR A 62 3.65 -14.25 -0.53
N ASP A 63 2.74 -15.22 -0.50
CA ASP A 63 2.67 -16.29 -1.48
C ASP A 63 2.03 -15.78 -2.77
N PHE A 64 2.75 -15.88 -3.87
CA PHE A 64 2.28 -15.36 -5.14
C PHE A 64 1.03 -16.06 -5.67
N VAL A 65 0.89 -17.36 -5.43
CA VAL A 65 -0.21 -18.16 -5.98
C VAL A 65 -1.39 -18.20 -5.03
N VAL A 66 -1.13 -18.30 -3.72
CA VAL A 66 -2.17 -18.41 -2.68
C VAL A 66 -2.68 -17.04 -2.23
N ASP A 67 -1.78 -16.11 -1.94
CA ASP A 67 -2.15 -14.81 -1.38
C ASP A 67 -2.39 -13.73 -2.45
N LEU A 68 -1.98 -14.01 -3.69
CA LEU A 68 -2.09 -13.13 -4.86
C LEU A 68 -1.34 -11.80 -4.68
N CYS A 69 -0.07 -11.75 -5.09
CA CYS A 69 0.70 -10.50 -5.12
C CYS A 69 0.55 -9.77 -6.47
N THR A 70 0.70 -8.45 -6.53
CA THR A 70 0.78 -7.75 -7.83
C THR A 70 1.98 -8.27 -8.65
N SER A 71 1.88 -8.23 -9.99
CA SER A 71 3.02 -8.53 -10.85
C SER A 71 2.92 -7.81 -12.18
N THR A 72 4.02 -7.16 -12.56
CA THR A 72 4.29 -6.75 -13.93
C THR A 72 4.63 -7.95 -14.81
N GLU A 73 4.59 -7.78 -16.12
CA GLU A 73 4.96 -8.83 -17.08
C GLU A 73 6.47 -9.11 -17.04
N GLY A 74 6.85 -10.36 -17.36
CA GLY A 74 8.25 -10.71 -17.53
C GLY A 74 8.85 -9.99 -18.73
N GLY A 75 9.92 -9.22 -18.51
CA GLY A 75 10.57 -8.42 -19.56
C GLY A 75 10.15 -6.95 -19.61
N ASP A 76 9.32 -6.50 -18.67
CA ASP A 76 9.09 -5.06 -18.44
C ASP A 76 10.42 -4.38 -18.09
N THR A 77 10.83 -3.39 -18.88
CA THR A 77 12.17 -2.79 -18.83
C THR A 77 12.32 -1.79 -17.70
N ASN A 78 11.24 -1.11 -17.32
CA ASN A 78 11.21 -0.12 -16.26
C ASN A 78 9.94 -0.31 -15.42
N PRO A 79 9.81 -1.44 -14.71
CA PRO A 79 8.58 -1.78 -14.02
C PRO A 79 8.31 -0.78 -12.89
N TRP A 80 7.07 -0.32 -12.81
CA TRP A 80 6.63 0.58 -11.75
C TRP A 80 5.25 0.20 -11.24
N TRP A 81 4.97 0.60 -10.00
CA TRP A 81 3.68 0.51 -9.36
C TRP A 81 3.39 1.83 -8.64
N LEU A 82 2.14 2.29 -8.71
CA LEU A 82 1.69 3.57 -8.18
C LEU A 82 0.35 3.39 -7.47
N VAL A 83 0.18 4.05 -6.33
CA VAL A 83 -1.11 4.24 -5.66
C VAL A 83 -1.47 5.71 -5.61
N ASP A 84 -2.69 6.02 -6.01
CA ASP A 84 -3.29 7.34 -5.85
C ASP A 84 -4.04 7.38 -4.51
N LEU A 85 -3.52 8.13 -3.55
CA LEU A 85 -4.15 8.28 -2.22
C LEU A 85 -5.43 9.13 -2.26
N GLN A 86 -5.73 9.79 -3.39
CA GLN A 86 -6.90 10.62 -3.66
C GLN A 86 -7.04 11.89 -2.80
N ALA A 87 -6.09 12.12 -1.89
CA ALA A 87 -5.98 13.32 -1.08
C ALA A 87 -4.52 13.52 -0.67
N MET A 88 -4.22 14.72 -0.18
CA MET A 88 -2.89 15.06 0.33
C MET A 88 -2.74 14.53 1.76
N TYR A 89 -1.70 13.74 1.99
CA TYR A 89 -1.38 13.20 3.31
C TYR A 89 0.06 13.49 3.70
N SER A 90 0.30 13.62 5.00
CA SER A 90 1.64 13.56 5.56
C SER A 90 2.06 12.09 5.71
N ILE A 91 2.93 11.61 4.82
CA ILE A 91 3.41 10.22 4.85
C ILE A 91 4.49 10.06 5.93
N ARG A 92 4.17 9.29 6.97
CA ARG A 92 5.11 9.00 8.07
C ARG A 92 6.02 7.82 7.77
N SER A 93 5.50 6.80 7.11
CA SER A 93 6.22 5.56 6.82
C SER A 93 5.57 4.85 5.65
N VAL A 94 6.40 4.22 4.82
CA VAL A 94 5.97 3.27 3.79
C VAL A 94 6.43 1.88 4.21
N ARG A 95 5.53 0.90 4.17
CA ARG A 95 5.84 -0.51 4.42
C ARG A 95 5.51 -1.30 3.16
N ILE A 96 6.48 -2.08 2.69
CA ILE A 96 6.34 -2.93 1.50
C ILE A 96 6.46 -4.38 1.96
N PHE A 97 5.47 -5.21 1.60
CA PHE A 97 5.53 -6.65 1.75
C PHE A 97 6.05 -7.24 0.45
N ASN A 98 7.22 -7.88 0.50
CA ASN A 98 7.84 -8.50 -0.66
C ASN A 98 7.28 -9.91 -0.88
N ARG A 99 7.25 -10.37 -2.14
CA ARG A 99 6.94 -11.77 -2.45
C ARG A 99 7.95 -12.68 -1.75
N GLY A 100 7.44 -13.71 -1.07
CA GLY A 100 8.23 -14.75 -0.43
C GLY A 100 8.31 -16.01 -1.27
N MET A 101 8.70 -17.11 -0.62
CA MET A 101 8.57 -18.45 -1.18
C MET A 101 7.08 -18.76 -1.42
N ASP A 102 6.73 -19.23 -2.61
CA ASP A 102 5.38 -19.66 -2.93
C ASP A 102 5.12 -21.14 -2.57
N GLU A 103 3.86 -21.58 -2.70
CA GLU A 103 3.40 -22.94 -2.38
C GLU A 103 4.18 -24.05 -3.12
N TRP A 104 4.84 -23.70 -4.23
CA TRP A 104 5.66 -24.62 -5.04
C TRP A 104 7.15 -24.59 -4.65
N GLY A 105 7.52 -23.79 -3.66
CA GLY A 105 8.88 -23.65 -3.17
C GLY A 105 9.76 -22.70 -3.99
N LEU A 106 9.18 -21.87 -4.87
CA LEU A 106 9.92 -20.91 -5.67
C LEU A 106 10.06 -19.58 -4.92
N ASP A 107 11.31 -19.15 -4.72
CA ASP A 107 11.66 -17.84 -4.16
C ASP A 107 12.19 -16.92 -5.27
N VAL A 108 11.53 -15.77 -5.43
CA VAL A 108 11.94 -14.70 -6.35
C VAL A 108 11.99 -13.34 -5.63
N SER A 109 12.14 -13.36 -4.31
CA SER A 109 12.18 -12.16 -3.46
C SER A 109 13.27 -11.16 -3.87
N ASP A 110 14.30 -11.65 -4.54
CA ASP A 110 15.39 -10.84 -5.11
C ASP A 110 14.96 -9.85 -6.20
N ARG A 111 13.78 -10.01 -6.80
CA ARG A 111 13.29 -9.11 -7.87
C ARG A 111 12.99 -7.69 -7.37
N LEU A 112 12.74 -7.50 -6.07
CA LEU A 112 12.49 -6.18 -5.49
C LEU A 112 13.77 -5.43 -5.07
N ARG A 113 14.95 -5.99 -5.35
CA ARG A 113 16.22 -5.32 -5.05
C ARG A 113 16.33 -4.00 -5.83
N ASN A 114 16.93 -2.99 -5.20
CA ASN A 114 17.15 -1.65 -5.77
C ASN A 114 15.86 -0.89 -6.17
N ALA A 115 14.70 -1.26 -5.61
CA ALA A 115 13.48 -0.47 -5.78
C ALA A 115 13.62 0.91 -5.12
N THR A 116 13.12 1.94 -5.80
CA THR A 116 13.06 3.32 -5.27
C THR A 116 11.63 3.66 -4.90
N VAL A 117 11.42 4.25 -3.72
CA VAL A 117 10.12 4.78 -3.30
C VAL A 117 10.14 6.30 -3.47
N ILE A 118 9.19 6.82 -4.25
CA ILE A 118 9.01 8.26 -4.50
C ILE A 118 7.61 8.64 -4.02
N VAL A 119 7.50 9.78 -3.33
CA VAL A 119 6.23 10.35 -2.89
C VAL A 119 6.12 11.76 -3.43
N GLY A 120 5.00 12.07 -4.07
CA GLY A 120 4.72 13.36 -4.69
C GLY A 120 3.26 13.78 -4.49
N LEU A 121 2.92 15.02 -4.84
CA LEU A 121 1.55 15.54 -4.74
C LEU A 121 0.73 15.18 -5.98
N THR A 122 1.40 15.02 -7.12
CA THR A 122 0.82 14.73 -8.42
C THR A 122 1.58 13.61 -9.11
N GLU A 123 0.96 13.00 -10.12
CA GLU A 123 1.62 12.00 -10.99
C GLU A 123 2.87 12.59 -11.68
N SER A 124 2.90 13.89 -11.97
CA SER A 124 4.09 14.55 -12.53
C SER A 124 5.24 14.74 -11.54
N ASP A 125 4.97 14.75 -10.24
CA ASP A 125 6.03 14.84 -9.22
C ASP A 125 6.73 13.49 -9.00
N VAL A 126 6.06 12.40 -9.37
CA VAL A 126 6.59 11.05 -9.31
C VAL A 126 7.07 10.68 -10.71
N ASN A 127 8.39 10.58 -10.91
CA ASN A 127 8.98 10.26 -12.21
C ASN A 127 8.72 8.80 -12.63
N THR A 128 7.46 8.41 -12.83
CA THR A 128 7.09 7.11 -13.38
C THR A 128 7.62 7.04 -14.82
N PRO A 129 8.47 6.05 -15.16
CA PRO A 129 9.00 5.85 -16.51
C PRO A 129 7.94 5.61 -17.58
#